data_AF-A0A7S1VHY3-F1
#
_entry.id   AF-A0A7S1VHY3-F1
#
_cell.length_a   1.000
_cell.length_b   1.000
_cell.length_c   1.000
_cell.angle_alpha   90.00
_cell.angle_beta   90.00
_cell.angle_gamma   90.00
#
_symmetry.space_group_name_H-M   'P 1'
#
loop_
_entity.id
_entity.type
_entity.pdbx_description
1 polymer ?
#
loop_
_entity_poly.entity_id
_entity_poly.type
_entity_poly.pdbx_seq_one_letter_code
_entity_poly.pdbx_strand_id
1 'polypeptide(L)'
;MVQVKPNSNKWALQIPSGGWIEAPNTLNVPAQVFVRFLKTTPPPGLYPLTRVTIEVPKQEVANGALRIPENQEGGVILNPTGTSSSSHIHVNKVARVGYIPPGQSLLRFEALEEGKKFPFRVTGLIISPIDEYFLGPSMHPEERGY
;
A
#
# COMPACT_ATOMS: atom_id res chain seq x y z
N MET A 1 12.48 -15.05 8.71
CA MET A 1 12.18 -13.75 8.10
C MET A 1 12.50 -13.85 6.60
N VAL A 2 11.49 -13.78 5.71
CA VAL A 2 11.74 -13.81 4.26
C VAL A 2 11.65 -12.39 3.74
N GLN A 3 12.79 -11.73 3.60
CA GLN A 3 12.90 -10.42 2.96
C GLN A 3 12.76 -10.62 1.45
N VAL A 4 11.76 -9.98 0.86
CA VAL A 4 11.53 -10.13 -0.58
C VAL A 4 12.51 -9.22 -1.31
N LYS A 5 13.59 -9.80 -1.86
CA LYS A 5 14.63 -9.05 -2.57
C LYS A 5 14.16 -8.68 -3.98
N PRO A 6 14.39 -7.44 -4.45
CA PRO A 6 14.15 -7.08 -5.85
C PRO A 6 15.01 -7.97 -6.74
N ASN A 7 14.37 -8.69 -7.66
CA ASN A 7 15.07 -9.51 -8.63
C ASN A 7 15.45 -8.61 -9.81
N SER A 8 16.74 -8.44 -10.08
CA SER A 8 17.32 -7.43 -10.98
C SER A 8 16.82 -7.49 -12.44
N ASN A 9 16.13 -8.55 -12.85
CA ASN A 9 15.54 -8.71 -14.18
C ASN A 9 14.00 -8.72 -14.20
N LYS A 10 13.33 -8.28 -13.13
CA LYS A 10 11.85 -8.28 -13.05
C LYS A 10 11.34 -6.89 -12.70
N TRP A 11 10.48 -6.33 -13.56
CA TRP A 11 9.75 -5.06 -13.35
C TRP A 11 8.74 -5.09 -12.18
N ALA A 12 8.72 -6.17 -11.39
CA ALA A 12 7.83 -6.35 -10.26
C ALA A 12 8.44 -7.33 -9.23
N LEU A 13 8.24 -7.00 -7.96
CA LEU A 13 8.49 -7.86 -6.81
C LEU A 13 7.37 -8.90 -6.71
N GLN A 14 7.74 -10.18 -6.71
CA GLN A 14 6.80 -11.29 -6.62
C GLN A 14 6.60 -11.68 -5.16
N ILE A 15 5.34 -11.79 -4.71
CA ILE A 15 4.95 -12.23 -3.38
C ILE A 15 4.28 -13.62 -3.53
N PRO A 16 5.01 -14.73 -3.30
CA PRO A 16 4.50 -16.08 -3.56
C PRO A 16 3.35 -16.51 -2.66
N SER A 17 3.49 -16.29 -1.36
CA SER A 17 2.52 -16.66 -0.32
C SER A 17 2.43 -15.61 0.78
N GLY A 18 3.52 -14.86 0.97
CA GLY A 18 3.56 -13.70 1.82
C GLY A 18 4.98 -13.12 1.85
N GLY A 19 5.13 -11.98 2.50
CA GLY A 19 6.42 -11.32 2.61
C GLY A 19 6.32 -9.94 3.22
N TRP A 20 7.48 -9.32 3.37
CA TRP A 20 7.61 -7.99 3.93
C TRP A 20 8.30 -7.09 2.94
N ILE A 21 7.79 -5.86 2.82
CA ILE A 21 8.45 -4.79 2.10
C ILE A 21 8.66 -3.64 3.08
N GLU A 22 9.88 -3.13 3.12
CA GLU A 22 10.24 -1.93 3.85
C GLU A 22 9.60 -0.70 3.21
N ALA A 23 8.96 0.14 4.03
CA ALA A 23 8.37 1.42 3.63
C ALA A 23 9.03 2.55 4.44
N PRO A 24 10.20 3.05 3.99
CA PRO A 24 10.86 4.18 4.64
C PRO A 24 10.12 5.48 4.34
N ASN A 25 9.56 6.12 5.36
CA ASN A 25 9.11 7.49 5.30
C ASN A 25 10.25 8.44 5.69
N THR A 26 10.86 9.05 4.69
CA THR A 26 11.93 10.03 4.89
C THR A 26 11.40 11.43 5.23
N LEU A 27 10.08 11.60 5.32
CA LEU A 27 9.47 12.86 5.74
C LEU A 27 9.46 12.94 7.27
N ASN A 28 9.54 14.16 7.80
CA ASN A 28 9.41 14.43 9.24
C ASN A 28 7.93 14.50 9.70
N VAL A 29 6.99 14.05 8.87
CA VAL A 29 5.56 14.03 9.13
C VAL A 29 4.95 12.68 8.73
N PRO A 30 3.79 12.29 9.30
CA PRO A 30 3.06 11.11 8.86
C PRO A 30 2.74 11.18 7.37
N ALA A 31 2.83 10.03 6.70
CA ALA A 31 2.65 9.91 5.26
C ALA A 31 1.61 8.84 4.94
N GLN A 32 0.93 9.01 3.82
CA GLN A 32 0.09 7.98 3.23
C GLN A 32 0.92 7.08 2.32
N VAL A 33 0.63 5.77 2.37
CA VAL A 33 1.29 4.75 1.58
C VAL A 33 0.32 4.19 0.56
N PHE A 34 0.80 4.09 -0.67
CA PHE A 34 0.11 3.39 -1.74
C PHE A 34 0.97 2.25 -2.27
N VAL A 35 0.32 1.12 -2.53
CA VAL A 35 0.93 0.00 -3.22
C VAL A 35 0.54 0.08 -4.69
N ARG A 36 1.53 0.12 -5.57
CA ARG A 36 1.35 -0.11 -7.00
C ARG A 36 1.58 -1.58 -7.29
N PHE A 37 0.63 -2.22 -7.97
CA PHE A 37 0.66 -3.64 -8.27
C PHE A 37 0.11 -3.93 -9.65
N LEU A 38 0.50 -5.09 -10.20
CA LEU A 38 -0.04 -5.53 -11.48
C LEU A 38 -1.49 -5.97 -11.31
N LYS A 39 -2.38 -5.28 -12.01
CA LYS A 39 -3.70 -5.75 -12.37
C LYS A 39 -3.60 -6.48 -13.71
N THR A 40 -4.27 -7.60 -13.84
CA THR A 40 -4.20 -8.43 -15.05
C THR A 40 -5.56 -8.61 -15.70
N THR A 41 -5.53 -8.89 -17.00
CA THR A 41 -6.72 -9.04 -17.84
C THR A 41 -6.53 -10.34 -18.65
N PRO A 42 -6.35 -11.51 -18.00
CA PRO A 42 -7.31 -12.62 -18.13
C PRO A 42 -7.41 -13.56 -16.89
N PRO A 43 -8.27 -14.60 -16.93
CA PRO A 43 -9.54 -14.65 -16.19
C PRO A 43 -9.42 -14.46 -14.66
N PRO A 44 -10.48 -13.99 -13.98
CA PRO A 44 -10.52 -13.94 -12.52
C PRO A 44 -10.07 -15.28 -11.93
N GLY A 45 -9.06 -15.22 -11.04
CA GLY A 45 -8.60 -16.40 -10.31
C GLY A 45 -7.21 -16.96 -10.65
N LEU A 46 -6.39 -16.30 -11.49
CA LEU A 46 -4.99 -16.72 -11.70
C LEU A 46 -3.99 -16.14 -10.68
N TYR A 47 -4.35 -15.03 -10.04
CA TYR A 47 -3.54 -14.32 -9.05
C TYR A 47 -4.31 -14.26 -7.74
N PRO A 48 -3.65 -14.37 -6.58
CA PRO A 48 -4.31 -14.33 -5.29
C PRO A 48 -4.74 -12.90 -4.93
N LEU A 49 -5.89 -12.78 -4.27
CA LEU A 49 -6.15 -11.67 -3.38
C LEU A 49 -5.04 -11.58 -2.35
N THR A 50 -4.59 -10.37 -2.04
CA THR A 50 -3.49 -10.17 -1.10
C THR A 50 -3.88 -9.15 -0.05
N ARG A 51 -3.83 -9.53 1.22
CA ARG A 51 -3.97 -8.59 2.34
C ARG A 51 -2.65 -7.87 2.55
N VAL A 52 -2.73 -6.58 2.79
CA VAL A 52 -1.61 -5.74 3.17
C VAL A 52 -1.88 -5.12 4.52
N THR A 53 -0.98 -5.39 5.47
CA THR A 53 -1.03 -4.84 6.83
C THR A 53 0.21 -3.98 7.06
N ILE A 54 0.03 -2.82 7.70
CA ILE A 54 1.14 -1.96 8.10
C ILE A 54 1.56 -2.33 9.50
N GLU A 55 2.83 -2.64 9.68
CA GLU A 55 3.45 -2.86 10.98
C GLU A 55 4.47 -1.75 11.24
N VAL A 56 4.24 -1.02 12.31
CA VAL A 56 5.10 0.07 12.76
C VAL A 56 5.99 -0.46 13.89
N PRO A 57 7.32 -0.45 13.76
CA PRO A 57 8.22 -0.78 14.84
C PRO A 57 7.95 0.14 16.05
N LYS A 58 7.75 -0.46 17.23
CA LYS A 58 7.39 0.26 18.47
C LYS A 58 8.37 1.38 18.87
N GLN A 59 9.60 1.37 18.36
CA GLN A 59 10.64 2.35 18.69
C GLN A 59 10.42 3.73 18.04
N GLU A 60 9.68 3.85 16.94
CA GLU A 60 9.54 5.13 16.22
C GLU A 60 8.34 5.97 16.64
N VAL A 61 7.43 5.40 17.43
CA VAL A 61 6.25 6.09 17.97
C VAL A 61 6.61 6.97 19.19
N ALA A 62 7.87 6.94 19.63
CA ALA A 62 8.35 7.58 20.86
C ALA A 62 8.48 9.11 20.81
N ASN A 63 8.37 9.74 19.63
CA ASN A 63 8.29 11.19 19.52
C ASN A 63 6.81 11.62 19.62
N GLY A 64 6.30 11.60 20.86
CA GLY A 64 4.89 11.67 21.27
C GLY A 64 4.09 12.93 20.92
N ALA A 65 4.07 13.38 19.67
CA ALA A 65 3.23 14.48 19.20
C ALA A 65 2.55 14.23 17.83
N LEU A 66 2.93 13.19 17.09
CA LEU A 66 2.38 12.95 15.75
C LEU A 66 1.14 12.07 15.81
N ARG A 67 -0.04 12.67 15.60
CA ARG A 67 -1.30 11.94 15.38
C ARG A 67 -1.28 11.35 13.97
N ILE A 68 -1.14 10.03 13.88
CA ILE A 68 -1.28 9.30 12.62
C ILE A 68 -2.75 8.89 12.51
N PRO A 69 -3.41 9.09 11.36
CA PRO A 69 -4.76 8.57 11.18
C PRO A 69 -4.77 7.04 11.34
N GLU A 70 -5.85 6.52 11.92
CA GLU A 70 -5.98 5.10 12.19
C GLU A 70 -5.95 4.29 10.88
N ASN A 71 -5.13 3.24 10.87
CA ASN A 71 -5.10 2.26 9.78
C ASN A 71 -6.26 1.28 9.95
N GLN A 72 -6.79 0.77 8.83
CA GLN A 72 -7.86 -0.23 8.90
C GLN A 72 -7.41 -1.47 9.69
N GLU A 73 -8.17 -1.82 10.72
CA GLU A 73 -7.97 -3.06 11.47
C GLU A 73 -8.06 -4.26 10.52
N GLY A 74 -7.04 -5.12 10.55
CA GLY A 74 -6.95 -6.29 9.66
C GLY A 74 -6.41 -6.02 8.25
N GLY A 75 -6.03 -4.78 7.93
CA GLY A 75 -5.34 -4.43 6.69
C GLY A 75 -6.24 -4.27 5.45
N VAL A 76 -5.62 -3.94 4.32
CA VAL A 76 -6.32 -3.67 3.04
C VAL A 76 -6.19 -4.86 2.10
N ILE A 77 -7.31 -5.30 1.53
CA ILE A 77 -7.32 -6.38 0.52
C ILE A 77 -7.09 -5.79 -0.87
N LEU A 78 -5.98 -6.17 -1.49
CA LEU A 78 -5.64 -5.83 -2.86
C LEU A 78 -6.15 -6.92 -3.80
N ASN A 79 -7.02 -6.52 -4.72
CA ASN A 79 -7.56 -7.38 -5.75
C ASN A 79 -6.88 -7.09 -7.11
N PRO A 80 -6.03 -8.01 -7.62
CA PRO A 80 -5.38 -7.88 -8.93
C PRO A 80 -6.31 -8.18 -10.11
N THR A 81 -7.52 -8.70 -9.86
CA THR A 81 -8.55 -8.86 -10.90
C THR A 81 -9.24 -7.53 -11.16
N GLY A 82 -9.66 -7.29 -12.40
CA GLY A 82 -10.65 -6.26 -12.62
C GLY A 82 -11.41 -6.42 -13.92
N THR A 83 -12.54 -5.73 -13.96
CA THR A 83 -13.38 -5.53 -15.14
C THR A 83 -12.71 -4.46 -16.02
N SER A 84 -12.08 -4.84 -17.12
CA SER A 84 -11.62 -3.88 -18.13
C SER A 84 -11.85 -4.50 -19.50
N SER A 85 -12.41 -3.72 -20.41
CA SER A 85 -12.72 -4.10 -21.80
C SER A 85 -11.49 -4.14 -22.72
N SER A 86 -10.32 -3.71 -22.25
CA SER A 86 -9.10 -3.65 -23.07
C SER A 86 -8.24 -4.90 -22.93
N SER A 87 -7.85 -5.47 -24.07
CA SER A 87 -7.02 -6.68 -24.29
C SER A 87 -5.59 -6.63 -23.74
N HIS A 88 -5.23 -5.64 -22.91
CA HIS A 88 -3.89 -5.49 -22.37
C HIS A 88 -3.73 -6.31 -21.09
N ILE A 89 -2.77 -7.23 -21.13
CA ILE A 89 -2.69 -8.37 -20.21
C ILE A 89 -2.18 -7.96 -18.81
N HIS A 90 -1.52 -6.79 -18.71
CA HIS A 90 -0.95 -6.25 -17.46
C HIS A 90 -1.09 -4.71 -17.40
N VAL A 91 -2.02 -4.21 -16.59
CA VAL A 91 -2.14 -2.77 -16.26
C VAL A 91 -1.71 -2.52 -14.83
N ASN A 92 -1.13 -1.37 -14.52
CA ASN A 92 -0.80 -1.04 -13.13
C ASN A 92 -2.03 -0.49 -12.40
N LYS A 93 -2.30 -1.00 -11.20
CA LYS A 93 -3.28 -0.44 -10.26
C LYS A 93 -2.54 0.13 -9.05
N VAL A 94 -3.05 1.22 -8.51
CA VAL A 94 -2.57 1.85 -7.28
C VAL A 94 -3.69 1.78 -6.26
N ALA A 95 -3.36 1.41 -5.02
CA ALA A 95 -4.31 1.44 -3.91
C ALA A 95 -3.64 2.01 -2.66
N ARG A 96 -4.33 2.88 -1.94
CA ARG A 96 -3.91 3.34 -0.61
C ARG A 96 -4.05 2.18 0.36
N VAL A 97 -2.99 1.91 1.11
CA VAL A 97 -2.97 0.81 2.10
C VAL A 97 -3.00 1.34 3.54
N GLY A 98 -2.70 2.62 3.75
CA GLY A 98 -2.81 3.27 5.05
C GLY A 98 -1.80 4.40 5.21
N TYR A 99 -1.46 4.68 6.47
CA TYR A 99 -0.57 5.73 6.91
C TYR A 99 0.61 5.14 7.69
N ILE A 100 1.77 5.76 7.54
CA ILE A 100 3.01 5.41 8.24
C ILE A 100 3.60 6.64 8.96
N PRO A 101 4.21 6.48 10.14
CA PRO A 101 4.98 7.54 10.79
C PRO A 101 6.23 7.92 9.97
N PRO A 102 6.91 9.01 10.33
CA PRO A 102 8.32 9.21 9.99
C PRO A 102 9.17 8.01 10.39
N GLY A 103 10.18 7.68 9.57
CA GLY A 103 11.09 6.58 9.83
C GLY A 103 10.78 5.32 9.01
N GLN A 104 11.00 4.15 9.58
CA GLN A 104 10.88 2.86 8.95
C GLN A 104 9.59 2.14 9.37
N SER A 105 8.71 1.90 8.39
CA SER A 105 7.58 0.98 8.54
C SER A 105 7.77 -0.29 7.73
N LEU A 106 7.00 -1.33 8.05
CA LEU A 106 6.95 -2.57 7.29
C LEU A 106 5.54 -2.81 6.75
N LEU A 107 5.47 -3.18 5.47
CA LEU A 107 4.24 -3.66 4.84
C LEU A 107 4.29 -5.18 4.80
N ARG A 108 3.39 -5.83 5.52
CA ARG A 108 3.19 -7.27 5.46
C ARG A 108 2.20 -7.61 4.36
N PHE A 109 2.60 -8.47 3.44
CA PHE A 109 1.76 -9.02 2.39
C PHE A 109 1.43 -10.47 2.72
N GLU A 110 0.16 -10.83 2.59
CA GLU A 110 -0.36 -12.18 2.81
C GLU A 110 -1.29 -12.55 1.66
N ALA A 111 -0.95 -13.60 0.91
CA ALA A 111 -1.85 -14.14 -0.10
C ALA A 111 -3.02 -14.84 0.62
N LEU A 112 -4.25 -14.45 0.28
CA LEU A 112 -5.47 -14.97 0.92
C LEU A 112 -6.03 -16.21 0.22
N GLU A 113 -5.48 -16.57 -0.93
CA GLU A 113 -5.93 -17.70 -1.72
C GLU A 113 -4.74 -18.59 -2.09
N GLU A 114 -4.85 -19.88 -1.77
CA GLU A 114 -3.88 -20.89 -2.17
C GLU A 114 -4.16 -21.45 -3.57
N GLY A 115 -3.19 -22.13 -4.17
CA GLY A 115 -3.36 -22.81 -5.46
C GLY A 115 -3.45 -21.89 -6.69
N LYS A 116 -3.20 -20.59 -6.53
CA LYS A 116 -3.13 -19.64 -7.64
C LYS A 116 -1.87 -19.87 -8.47
N LYS A 117 -2.04 -19.88 -9.80
CA LYS A 117 -0.95 -20.16 -10.75
C LYS A 117 0.18 -19.14 -10.67
N PHE A 118 -0.12 -17.88 -10.34
CA PHE A 118 0.86 -16.82 -10.30
C PHE A 118 0.86 -16.07 -8.96
N PRO A 119 2.04 -15.63 -8.49
CA PRO A 119 2.16 -14.84 -7.27
C PRO A 119 1.58 -13.43 -7.46
N PHE A 120 1.20 -12.78 -6.36
CA PHE A 120 0.91 -11.35 -6.37
C PHE A 120 2.16 -10.55 -6.74
N ARG A 121 2.01 -9.41 -7.41
CA ARG A 121 3.13 -8.66 -7.99
C ARG A 121 3.05 -7.18 -7.66
N VAL A 122 3.95 -6.72 -6.80
CA VAL A 122 4.13 -5.31 -6.46
C VAL A 122 5.11 -4.67 -7.45
N THR A 123 4.74 -3.54 -8.03
CA THR A 123 5.59 -2.79 -8.99
C THR A 123 6.20 -1.54 -8.37
N GLY A 124 5.70 -1.08 -7.23
CA GLY A 124 6.29 0.02 -6.49
C GLY A 124 5.49 0.38 -5.24
N LEU A 125 6.15 1.11 -4.35
CA LEU A 125 5.52 1.81 -3.24
C LEU A 125 5.56 3.31 -3.52
N ILE A 126 4.48 3.99 -3.19
CA ILE A 126 4.39 5.45 -3.26
C ILE A 126 4.14 5.93 -1.84
N ILE A 127 5.02 6.78 -1.35
CA ILE A 127 4.91 7.42 -0.04
C ILE A 127 4.71 8.90 -0.33
N SER A 128 3.60 9.45 0.15
CA SER A 128 3.22 10.83 -0.09
C SER A 128 2.84 11.48 1.23
N PRO A 129 3.08 12.80 1.40
CA PRO A 129 2.47 13.55 2.49
C PRO A 129 0.96 13.31 2.52
N ILE A 130 0.38 13.34 3.72
CA ILE A 130 -1.07 13.43 3.88
C ILE A 130 -1.49 14.80 3.37
N ASP A 131 -2.46 14.87 2.46
CA ASP A 131 -3.02 16.15 2.04
C ASP A 131 -3.61 16.86 3.27
N GLU A 132 -3.10 18.05 3.62
CA GLU A 132 -3.52 18.82 4.80
C GLU A 132 -5.01 19.19 4.80
N TYR A 133 -5.70 19.04 3.67
CA TYR A 133 -7.15 19.20 3.55
C TYR A 133 -7.99 18.22 4.39
N PHE A 134 -7.39 17.15 4.94
CA PHE A 134 -8.10 16.16 5.76
C PHE A 134 -7.90 16.32 7.28
N LEU A 135 -7.08 17.28 7.75
CA LEU A 135 -6.72 17.40 9.17
C LEU A 135 -7.13 18.73 9.83
N GLY A 136 -7.93 19.58 9.17
CA GLY A 136 -8.56 20.76 9.80
C GLY A 136 -10.09 20.62 9.84
N PRO A 137 -10.78 21.21 10.83
CA PRO A 137 -12.24 21.36 10.73
C PRO A 137 -12.53 22.16 9.45
N SER A 138 -13.55 21.74 8.71
CA SER A 138 -14.06 22.44 7.55
C SER A 138 -14.19 23.94 7.84
N MET A 139 -13.23 24.75 7.41
CA MET A 139 -13.46 26.18 7.30
C MET A 139 -14.47 26.32 6.16
N HIS A 140 -15.70 26.61 6.55
CA HIS A 140 -16.76 27.04 5.65
C HIS A 140 -16.21 28.16 4.74
N PRO A 141 -16.49 28.14 3.43
CA PRO A 141 -16.11 29.22 2.52
C PRO A 141 -16.83 30.56 2.77
N GLU A 142 -17.42 30.77 3.95
CA GLU A 142 -18.18 31.97 4.30
C GLU A 142 -17.38 33.02 5.09
N GLU A 143 -16.12 32.77 5.45
CA GLU A 143 -15.24 33.78 6.07
C GLU A 143 -14.28 34.48 5.09
N ARG A 144 -14.64 34.54 3.80
CA ARG A 144 -14.11 35.60 2.93
C ARG A 144 -15.08 36.78 2.94
N GLY A 145 -15.00 37.54 4.04
CA GLY A 145 -15.65 38.84 4.14
C GLY A 145 -15.10 39.81 3.09
N TYR A 146 -16.05 40.51 2.46
CA TYR A 146 -16.03 41.81 1.77
C TYR A 146 -14.68 42.52 1.57
#